data_AF-A0A7H8S8D5-F1
#
_entry.id   AF-A0A7H8S8D5-F1
#
_cell.length_a   1.000
_cell.length_b   1.000
_cell.length_c   1.000
_cell.angle_alpha   90.00
_cell.angle_beta   90.00
_cell.angle_gamma   90.00
#
_symmetry.space_group_name_H-M   'P 1'
#
loop_
_entity.id
_entity.type
_entity.pdbx_description
1 polymer ?
#
loop_
_entity_poly.entity_id
_entity_poly.type
_entity_poly.pdbx_seq_one_letter_code
_entity_poly.pdbx_strand_id
1 'polypeptide(L)'
;MSMTKKVNDYGTLLDSLNLSPFETLNALSLRSHLEKELNNMTNQEKLKLYLYDLYLLDNIEEFKKHLEQVYDFSDSDEPTEQWWWHLDKVISGEIVIKGSLSAEKNVAL
;
A
#
# COMPACT_ATOMS: atom_id res chain seq x y z
N MET A 1 -4.19 13.74 13.16
CA MET A 1 -3.06 13.69 12.20
C MET A 1 -3.60 13.92 10.81
N SER A 2 -2.98 14.77 9.97
CA SER A 2 -3.49 15.05 8.62
C SER A 2 -3.36 13.84 7.68
N MET A 3 -4.22 13.76 6.67
CA MET A 3 -4.22 12.67 5.69
C MET A 3 -2.89 12.60 4.92
N THR A 4 -2.43 13.76 4.43
CA THR A 4 -1.09 13.92 3.84
C THR A 4 0.02 13.34 4.72
N LYS A 5 -0.02 13.55 6.05
CA LYS A 5 0.98 12.97 6.95
C LYS A 5 0.88 11.45 6.99
N LYS A 6 -0.32 10.87 7.07
CA LYS A 6 -0.50 9.40 7.03
C LYS A 6 0.05 8.78 5.75
N VAL A 7 -0.20 9.41 4.60
CA VAL A 7 0.35 8.95 3.31
C VAL A 7 1.88 9.02 3.30
N ASN A 8 2.46 10.10 3.83
CA ASN A 8 3.92 10.22 3.93
C ASN A 8 4.52 9.19 4.89
N ASP A 9 3.87 8.95 6.03
CA ASP A 9 4.30 7.96 7.01
C ASP A 9 4.30 6.55 6.37
N TYR A 10 3.26 6.21 5.59
CA TYR A 10 3.21 4.96 4.82
C TYR A 10 4.40 4.82 3.87
N GLY A 11 4.67 5.86 3.06
CA GLY A 11 5.83 5.85 2.17
C GLY A 11 7.16 5.71 2.90
N THR A 12 7.35 6.42 4.01
CA THR A 12 8.57 6.36 4.82
C THR A 12 8.80 4.96 5.39
N LEU A 13 7.73 4.27 5.79
CA LEU A 13 7.79 2.91 6.31
C LEU A 13 8.07 1.86 5.21
N LEU A 14 7.83 2.19 3.93
CA LEU A 14 8.20 1.32 2.81
C LEU A 14 9.61 1.59 2.28
N ASP A 15 10.07 2.84 2.35
CA ASP A 15 11.32 3.32 1.74
C ASP A 15 12.61 2.66 2.29
N SER A 16 12.49 1.85 3.34
CA SER A 16 13.60 1.01 3.77
C SER A 16 13.13 -0.37 4.18
N LEU A 17 13.51 -1.39 3.39
CA LEU A 17 13.54 -2.79 3.85
C LEU A 17 14.52 -3.02 5.02
N ASN A 18 15.17 -1.95 5.50
CA ASN A 18 15.93 -1.93 6.76
C ASN A 18 15.03 -1.96 8.00
N LEU A 19 13.73 -1.72 7.86
CA LEU A 19 12.79 -1.89 8.96
C LEU A 19 12.61 -3.36 9.31
N SER A 20 12.33 -3.64 10.58
CA SER A 20 11.98 -5.00 11.00
C SER A 20 10.69 -5.47 10.32
N PRO A 21 10.48 -6.80 10.18
CA PRO A 21 9.24 -7.33 9.60
C PRO A 21 7.97 -6.80 10.29
N PHE A 22 8.01 -6.57 11.61
CA PHE A 22 6.90 -5.99 12.37
C PHE A 22 6.62 -4.53 11.99
N GLU A 23 7.67 -3.73 11.77
CA GLU A 23 7.50 -2.34 11.33
C GLU A 23 6.97 -2.26 9.89
N THR A 24 7.43 -3.15 9.01
CA THR A 24 6.87 -3.28 7.66
C THR A 24 5.40 -3.73 7.71
N LEU A 25 5.05 -4.67 8.60
CA LEU A 25 3.66 -5.09 8.83
C LEU A 25 2.78 -3.93 9.32
N ASN A 26 3.34 -3.07 10.19
CA ASN A 26 2.66 -1.84 10.62
C ASN A 26 2.40 -0.88 9.46
N ALA A 27 3.30 -0.82 8.47
CA ALA A 27 3.07 -0.05 7.24
C ALA A 27 1.85 -0.57 6.47
N LEU A 28 1.69 -1.90 6.38
CA LEU A 28 0.53 -2.52 5.74
C LEU A 28 -0.77 -2.25 6.52
N SER A 29 -0.72 -2.31 7.84
CA SER A 29 -1.83 -1.87 8.70
C SER A 29 -2.20 -0.39 8.48
N LEU A 30 -1.21 0.49 8.29
CA LEU A 30 -1.47 1.88 7.92
C LEU A 30 -2.13 2.00 6.55
N ARG A 31 -1.73 1.16 5.58
CA ARG A 31 -2.37 1.11 4.26
C ARG A 31 -3.84 0.70 4.33
N SER A 32 -4.20 -0.20 5.25
CA SER A 32 -5.59 -0.54 5.59
C SER A 32 -6.39 0.62 6.15
N HIS A 33 -5.77 1.48 6.95
CA HIS A 33 -6.42 2.70 7.41
C HIS A 33 -6.61 3.72 6.28
N LEU A 34 -5.67 3.80 5.34
CA LEU A 34 -5.77 4.70 4.18
C LEU A 34 -6.86 4.25 3.20
N GLU A 35 -7.03 2.94 3.00
CA GLU A 35 -8.09 2.38 2.14
C GLU A 35 -9.48 2.83 2.56
N LYS A 36 -9.76 2.76 3.87
CA LYS A 36 -11.05 3.18 4.46
C LYS A 36 -11.34 4.67 4.26
N GLU A 37 -10.30 5.46 4.03
CA GLU A 37 -10.36 6.91 3.88
C GLU A 37 -10.21 7.38 2.42
N LEU A 38 -10.07 6.47 1.45
CA LEU A 38 -9.83 6.82 0.04
C LEU A 38 -10.84 7.84 -0.49
N ASN A 39 -12.13 7.70 -0.13
CA ASN A 39 -13.17 8.63 -0.58
C ASN A 39 -13.00 10.06 -0.03
N ASN A 40 -12.28 10.22 1.07
CA ASN A 40 -12.00 11.50 1.72
C ASN A 40 -10.66 12.11 1.28
N MET A 41 -9.85 11.37 0.52
CA MET A 41 -8.55 11.84 0.04
C MET A 41 -8.68 12.75 -1.18
N THR A 42 -7.86 13.78 -1.23
CA THR A 42 -7.66 14.58 -2.45
C THR A 42 -7.00 13.74 -3.55
N ASN A 43 -7.13 14.15 -4.81
CA ASN A 43 -6.46 13.47 -5.92
C ASN A 43 -4.93 13.44 -5.77
N GLN A 44 -4.34 14.46 -5.16
CA GLN A 44 -2.90 14.50 -4.88
C GLN A 44 -2.49 13.45 -3.85
N GLU A 45 -3.28 13.28 -2.79
CA GLU A 45 -3.02 12.26 -1.76
C GLU A 45 -3.20 10.84 -2.30
N LYS A 46 -4.24 10.61 -3.13
CA LYS A 46 -4.45 9.33 -3.82
C LYS A 46 -3.28 9.01 -4.75
N LEU A 47 -2.88 9.97 -5.58
CA LEU A 47 -1.75 9.79 -6.50
C LEU A 47 -0.48 9.41 -5.73
N LYS A 48 -0.23 10.07 -4.60
CA LYS A 48 0.93 9.77 -3.76
C LYS A 48 0.85 8.40 -3.09
N LEU A 49 -0.32 8.01 -2.59
CA LEU A 49 -0.56 6.67 -2.07
C LEU A 49 -0.28 5.60 -3.13
N TYR A 50 -0.81 5.78 -4.34
CA TYR A 50 -0.61 4.83 -5.43
C TYR A 50 0.85 4.76 -5.90
N LEU A 51 1.61 5.85 -5.83
CA LEU A 51 3.06 5.80 -6.09
C LEU A 51 3.80 4.91 -5.07
N TYR A 52 3.37 4.93 -3.80
CA TYR A 52 3.94 4.04 -2.78
C TYR A 52 3.46 2.59 -2.94
N ASP A 53 2.19 2.38 -3.33
CA ASP A 53 1.68 1.06 -3.68
C ASP A 53 2.49 0.45 -4.84
N LEU A 54 2.79 1.24 -5.88
CA LEU A 54 3.63 0.80 -7.00
C LEU A 54 5.04 0.43 -6.55
N TYR A 55 5.65 1.21 -5.66
CA TYR A 55 6.97 0.85 -5.10
C TYR A 55 6.93 -0.49 -4.36
N LEU A 56 5.88 -0.78 -3.59
CA LEU A 56 5.72 -2.09 -2.96
C LEU A 56 5.62 -3.18 -4.03
N LEU A 57 4.81 -2.97 -5.07
CA LEU A 57 4.61 -3.94 -6.16
C LEU A 57 5.88 -4.21 -6.97
N ASP A 58 6.67 -3.17 -7.25
CA ASP A 58 7.96 -3.30 -7.95
C ASP A 58 8.97 -4.13 -7.14
N ASN A 59 8.80 -4.22 -5.81
CA ASN A 59 9.67 -4.96 -4.89
C ASN A 59 8.92 -6.10 -4.17
N ILE A 60 7.81 -6.59 -4.73
CA ILE A 60 6.84 -7.45 -4.02
C ILE A 60 7.44 -8.75 -3.47
N GLU A 61 8.37 -9.38 -4.20
CA GLU A 61 9.02 -10.60 -3.75
C GLU A 61 9.88 -10.37 -2.49
N GLU A 62 10.59 -9.24 -2.43
CA GLU A 62 11.41 -8.86 -1.29
C GLU A 62 10.53 -8.55 -0.07
N PHE A 63 9.44 -7.80 -0.27
CA PHE A 63 8.47 -7.51 0.79
C PHE A 63 7.81 -8.78 1.32
N LYS A 64 7.34 -9.68 0.44
CA LYS A 64 6.72 -10.95 0.83
C LYS A 64 7.71 -11.77 1.66
N LYS A 65 8.92 -12.00 1.15
CA LYS A 65 9.96 -12.76 1.87
C LYS A 65 10.30 -12.15 3.23
N HIS A 66 10.35 -10.82 3.31
CA HIS A 66 10.62 -10.12 4.57
C HIS A 66 9.48 -10.30 5.58
N LEU A 67 8.23 -10.14 5.14
CA LEU A 67 7.03 -10.23 5.98
C LEU A 67 6.67 -11.65 6.40
N GLU A 68 7.03 -12.67 5.61
CA GLU A 68 6.83 -14.09 5.94
C GLU A 68 7.51 -14.52 7.25
N GLN A 69 8.44 -13.72 7.77
CA GLN A 69 9.03 -13.93 9.09
C GLN A 69 8.03 -13.75 10.24
N VAL A 70 6.94 -13.00 10.03
CA VAL A 70 5.98 -12.61 11.07
C VAL A 70 4.52 -12.72 10.63
N TYR A 71 4.25 -13.04 9.36
CA TYR A 71 2.92 -13.08 8.78
C TYR A 71 2.80 -14.23 7.77
N ASP A 72 1.76 -15.06 7.90
CA ASP A 72 1.45 -16.11 6.93
C ASP A 72 0.40 -15.60 5.93
N PHE A 73 0.82 -15.35 4.70
CA PHE A 73 -0.08 -14.87 3.64
C PHE A 73 -1.14 -15.90 3.23
N SER A 74 -0.86 -17.19 3.37
CA SER A 74 -1.79 -18.26 2.97
C SER A 74 -3.04 -18.32 3.87
N ASP A 75 -2.91 -17.82 5.10
CA ASP A 75 -3.97 -17.79 6.12
C ASP A 75 -4.70 -16.43 6.20
N SER A 76 -4.39 -15.50 5.30
CA SER A 76 -5.02 -14.17 5.29
C SER A 76 -6.52 -14.22 4.98
N ASP A 77 -7.33 -13.70 5.90
CA ASP A 77 -8.78 -13.55 5.80
C ASP A 77 -9.23 -12.11 5.51
N GLU A 78 -8.28 -11.19 5.28
CA GLU A 78 -8.57 -9.79 5.00
C GLU A 78 -9.31 -9.63 3.66
N PRO A 79 -10.19 -8.62 3.51
CA PRO A 79 -10.88 -8.34 2.26
C PRO A 79 -9.93 -8.12 1.08
N THR A 80 -10.32 -8.54 -0.13
CA THR A 80 -9.48 -8.43 -1.34
C THR A 80 -9.17 -7.00 -1.75
N GLU A 81 -10.00 -6.03 -1.33
CA GLU A 81 -9.71 -4.59 -1.48
C GLU A 81 -8.42 -4.18 -0.74
N GLN A 82 -8.06 -4.95 0.29
CA GLN A 82 -6.80 -4.82 1.02
C GLN A 82 -5.74 -5.78 0.49
N TRP A 83 -5.49 -5.73 -0.82
CA TRP A 83 -4.64 -6.67 -1.56
C TRP A 83 -3.23 -6.84 -0.99
N TRP A 84 -2.69 -5.88 -0.24
CA TRP A 84 -1.36 -5.98 0.39
C TRP A 84 -1.29 -7.06 1.48
N TRP A 85 -2.42 -7.56 1.97
CA TRP A 85 -2.49 -8.74 2.84
C TRP A 85 -2.46 -10.07 2.09
N HIS A 86 -2.38 -10.04 0.76
CA HIS A 86 -2.46 -11.19 -0.13
C HIS A 86 -1.32 -11.17 -1.17
N LEU A 87 -0.10 -10.84 -0.75
CA LEU A 87 1.04 -10.70 -1.66
C LEU A 87 1.33 -12.00 -2.43
N ASP A 88 1.08 -13.16 -1.81
CA ASP A 88 1.14 -14.48 -2.45
C ASP A 88 0.20 -14.58 -3.66
N LYS A 89 -1.05 -14.14 -3.51
CA LYS A 89 -2.08 -14.17 -4.55
C LYS A 89 -1.85 -13.09 -5.61
N VAL A 90 -1.23 -11.97 -5.25
CA VAL A 90 -0.81 -10.95 -6.22
C VAL A 90 0.33 -11.48 -7.08
N ILE A 91 1.33 -12.14 -6.48
CA ILE A 91 2.45 -12.75 -7.22
C ILE A 91 1.98 -13.91 -8.10
N SER A 92 1.06 -14.75 -7.62
CA SER A 92 0.51 -15.87 -8.41
C SER A 92 -0.39 -15.41 -9.56
N GLY A 93 -0.83 -14.16 -9.55
CA GLY A 93 -1.76 -13.58 -10.52
C GLY A 93 -3.23 -13.88 -10.24
N GLU A 94 -3.55 -14.47 -9.09
CA GLU A 94 -4.93 -14.67 -8.62
C GLU A 94 -5.63 -13.34 -8.29
N ILE A 95 -4.88 -12.36 -7.77
CA ILE A 95 -5.34 -10.99 -7.57
C ILE A 95 -4.67 -10.08 -8.61
N VAL A 96 -5.49 -9.49 -9.48
CA VAL A 96 -5.03 -8.47 -10.44
C VAL A 96 -5.38 -7.09 -9.92
N ILE A 97 -4.36 -6.32 -9.58
CA ILE A 97 -4.52 -4.93 -9.13
C ILE A 97 -4.80 -4.04 -10.34
N LYS A 98 -5.95 -3.37 -10.33
CA LYS A 98 -6.35 -2.42 -11.38
C LYS A 98 -6.45 -1.03 -10.78
N GLY A 99 -5.73 -0.08 -11.36
CA GLY A 99 -5.83 1.33 -11.01
C GLY A 99 -6.30 2.17 -12.19
N SER A 100 -7.15 3.16 -11.92
CA SER A 100 -7.42 4.24 -12.86
C SER A 100 -6.92 5.55 -12.26
N LEU A 101 -5.94 6.17 -12.93
CA LEU A 101 -5.41 7.47 -12.53
C LEU A 101 -6.03 8.56 -13.41
N SER A 102 -6.70 9.53 -12.79
CA SER A 102 -7.10 10.78 -13.43
C SER A 102 -6.55 11.95 -12.63
N ALA A 103 -5.88 12.88 -13.30
CA ALA A 103 -5.39 14.11 -12.71
C ALA A 103 -6.16 15.30 -13.29
N GLU A 104 -6.95 15.95 -12.46
CA GLU A 104 -7.60 17.21 -12.80
C GLU A 104 -6.81 18.36 -12.18
N LYS A 105 -6.31 19.28 -13.02
CA LYS A 105 -5.69 20.52 -12.57
C LYS A 105 -6.49 21.68 -13.17
N ASN A 106 -7.06 22.51 -12.32
CA ASN A 106 -7.73 23.72 -12.76
C ASN A 106 -6.64 24.77 -13.05
N VAL A 107 -6.31 24.96 -14.33
CA VAL A 107 -5.30 25.91 -14.80
C VAL A 107 -6.00 27.21 -15.23
N ALA A 108 -6.80 27.79 -14.33
CA ALA A 108 -7.25 29.16 -14.51
C ALA A 108 -6.07 30.07 -14.12
N LEU A 109 -5.44 30.69 -15.12
CA LEU A 109 -4.48 31.79 -14.95
C LEU A 109 -5.22 33.12 -14.82
#